data_AF-A0A2B4R519-F1
#
_entry.id   AF-A0A2B4R519-F1
#
_cell.length_a   1.000
_cell.length_b   1.000
_cell.length_c   1.000
_cell.angle_alpha   90.00
_cell.angle_beta   90.00
_cell.angle_gamma   90.00
#
_symmetry.space_group_name_H-M   'P 1'
#
loop_
_entity.id
_entity.type
_entity.pdbx_description
1 polymer ?
#
loop_
_entity_poly.entity_id
_entity_poly.type
_entity_poly.pdbx_seq_one_letter_code
_entity_poly.pdbx_strand_id
1 'polypeptide(L)'
;MDSGENTTDKSQFPDQEPSTPLSDYAKKLDEALKQRYLEKIECIGIDPILIKGKNFDPDCLPLVESADILTYLVLETSYYTKDQFKNFRSLEAFNQLVNGFVTSVQGHKTSEKFVVLAKVRHSQRMNDTLITVWIISEERGVIIGAHCLGCKAGLAESCSHIACVLYYLDSRTKIHEKLTFTQMKCQCILPPFVQDVEYARVRDINFKSAKKLKSELDENIENLMNDDCEQFYEENKKSKIKDKSVPVPTQGDMDVLFSELSECKIKPVVLSLVQPYTESYVKSSRHITTVTDLFDKKYLELSYPELLKVCMSIKLDNTKENIDQVERETQLNKERS
;
A
#
# COMPACT_ATOMS: atom_id res chain seq x y z
N MET A 1 -22.18 -81.47 -8.86
CA MET A 1 -21.22 -80.85 -9.80
C MET A 1 -21.83 -79.51 -10.13
N ASP A 2 -21.53 -78.55 -9.28
CA ASP A 2 -22.18 -77.24 -9.23
C ASP A 2 -21.21 -76.24 -9.86
N SER A 3 -21.68 -75.52 -10.88
CA SER A 3 -20.88 -74.64 -11.73
C SER A 3 -20.72 -73.28 -11.06
N GLY A 4 -19.61 -73.11 -10.35
CA GLY A 4 -19.23 -71.89 -9.65
C GLY A 4 -18.80 -70.75 -10.58
N GLU A 5 -19.48 -69.62 -10.36
CA GLU A 5 -19.06 -68.21 -10.41
C GLU A 5 -17.66 -67.89 -10.96
N ASN A 6 -17.64 -67.03 -11.97
CA ASN A 6 -16.45 -66.28 -12.38
C ASN A 6 -16.74 -64.78 -12.17
N THR A 7 -16.57 -64.30 -10.94
CA THR A 7 -16.54 -62.88 -10.61
C THR A 7 -15.10 -62.39 -10.67
N THR A 8 -14.84 -61.51 -11.63
CA THR A 8 -13.56 -60.81 -11.82
C THR A 8 -13.23 -59.96 -10.60
N ASP A 9 -12.18 -60.37 -9.88
CA ASP A 9 -11.62 -59.64 -8.75
C ASP A 9 -10.96 -58.34 -9.27
N LYS A 10 -11.61 -57.19 -9.00
CA LYS A 10 -11.00 -55.88 -9.19
C LYS A 10 -10.07 -55.63 -8.01
N SER A 11 -8.78 -55.88 -8.23
CA SER A 11 -7.72 -55.46 -7.31
C SER A 11 -7.78 -53.93 -7.12
N GLN A 12 -8.35 -53.50 -6.00
CA GLN A 12 -8.19 -52.17 -5.43
C GLN A 12 -6.71 -52.00 -5.03
N PHE A 13 -5.95 -51.28 -5.85
CA PHE A 13 -4.77 -50.58 -5.35
C PHE A 13 -5.28 -49.29 -4.70
N PRO A 14 -5.02 -49.04 -3.40
CA PRO A 14 -5.25 -47.72 -2.85
C PRO A 14 -4.19 -46.78 -3.42
N ASP A 15 -4.63 -45.84 -4.26
CA ASP A 15 -3.88 -44.63 -4.58
C ASP A 15 -3.68 -43.84 -3.28
N GLN A 16 -2.64 -44.20 -2.51
CA GLN A 16 -2.12 -43.32 -1.48
C GLN A 16 -1.25 -42.29 -2.17
N GLU A 17 -1.87 -41.22 -2.67
CA GLU A 17 -1.14 -39.98 -2.94
C GLU A 17 -0.39 -39.57 -1.66
N PRO A 18 0.90 -39.19 -1.75
CA PRO A 18 1.59 -38.61 -0.61
C PRO A 18 0.90 -37.29 -0.28
N SER A 19 0.01 -37.31 0.71
CA SER A 19 -0.79 -36.15 1.08
C SER A 19 0.11 -35.10 1.70
N THR A 20 0.55 -34.14 0.88
CA THR A 20 1.31 -32.98 1.35
C THR A 20 0.46 -32.26 2.41
N PRO A 21 0.98 -32.00 3.63
CA PRO A 21 0.22 -31.31 4.66
C PRO A 21 -0.20 -29.91 4.18
N LEU A 22 -1.50 -29.60 4.24
CA LEU A 22 -2.07 -28.33 3.78
C LEU A 22 -2.61 -27.47 4.93
N SER A 23 -2.37 -26.17 4.83
CA SER A 23 -2.97 -25.17 5.71
C SER A 23 -4.48 -25.03 5.50
N ASP A 24 -5.17 -24.45 6.49
CA ASP A 24 -6.59 -24.14 6.37
C ASP A 24 -6.88 -23.09 5.29
N TYR A 25 -5.88 -22.28 4.94
CA TYR A 25 -5.95 -21.38 3.80
C TYR A 25 -6.01 -22.18 2.49
N ALA A 26 -5.03 -23.06 2.25
CA ALA A 26 -4.94 -23.84 1.02
C ALA A 26 -6.17 -24.74 0.79
N LYS A 27 -6.76 -25.27 1.88
CA LYS A 27 -7.98 -26.09 1.82
C LYS A 27 -9.22 -25.32 1.36
N LYS A 28 -9.25 -24.00 1.56
CA LYS A 28 -10.39 -23.13 1.20
C LYS A 28 -10.29 -22.54 -0.20
N LEU A 29 -9.20 -22.80 -0.92
CA LEU A 29 -9.03 -22.34 -2.29
C LEU A 29 -9.97 -23.10 -3.24
N ASP A 30 -10.42 -22.41 -4.29
CA ASP A 30 -11.14 -23.02 -5.39
C ASP A 30 -10.31 -24.14 -6.04
N GLU A 31 -10.94 -25.19 -6.56
CA GLU A 31 -10.25 -26.41 -7.00
C GLU A 31 -9.10 -26.16 -7.97
N ALA A 32 -9.31 -25.31 -8.98
CA ALA A 32 -8.26 -24.94 -9.95
C ALA A 32 -7.10 -24.16 -9.31
N LEU A 33 -7.38 -23.30 -8.33
CA LEU A 33 -6.34 -22.56 -7.60
C LEU A 33 -5.59 -23.46 -6.64
N LYS A 34 -6.29 -24.40 -6.00
CA LYS A 34 -5.73 -25.40 -5.10
C LYS A 34 -4.79 -26.35 -5.83
N GLN A 35 -5.17 -26.80 -7.04
CA GLN A 35 -4.29 -27.62 -7.88
C GLN A 35 -2.99 -26.88 -8.21
N ARG A 36 -3.07 -25.62 -8.65
CA ARG A 36 -1.88 -24.80 -8.89
C ARG A 36 -1.06 -24.54 -7.62
N TYR A 37 -1.72 -24.37 -6.47
CA TYR A 37 -1.05 -24.23 -5.19
C TYR A 37 -0.23 -25.49 -4.85
N LEU A 38 -0.81 -26.68 -5.06
CA LEU A 38 -0.17 -27.97 -4.85
C LEU A 38 1.06 -28.16 -5.73
N GLU A 39 0.95 -27.88 -7.04
CA GLU A 39 2.09 -27.96 -7.98
C GLU A 39 3.30 -27.13 -7.51
N LYS A 40 3.06 -25.93 -6.96
CA LYS A 40 4.17 -25.08 -6.48
C LYS A 40 4.87 -25.66 -5.26
N ILE A 41 4.10 -26.21 -4.33
CA ILE A 41 4.64 -26.71 -3.05
C ILE A 41 5.12 -28.16 -3.14
N GLU A 42 4.75 -28.90 -4.19
CA GLU A 42 5.20 -30.28 -4.45
C GLU A 42 6.73 -30.37 -4.34
N CYS A 43 7.39 -29.35 -4.87
CA CYS A 43 8.83 -29.27 -4.98
C CYS A 43 9.55 -29.15 -3.62
N ILE A 44 8.84 -28.85 -2.53
CA ILE A 44 9.32 -28.81 -1.14
C ILE A 44 8.59 -29.81 -0.21
N GLY A 45 7.50 -30.43 -0.67
CA GLY A 45 6.75 -31.46 0.06
C GLY A 45 5.99 -31.00 1.32
N ILE A 46 5.88 -29.69 1.55
CA ILE A 46 5.16 -29.11 2.69
C ILE A 46 4.57 -27.75 2.33
N ASP A 47 3.38 -27.43 2.83
CA ASP A 47 2.84 -26.07 2.72
C ASP A 47 3.73 -25.06 3.50
N PRO A 48 4.27 -24.01 2.85
CA PRO A 48 5.11 -23.00 3.50
C PRO A 48 4.50 -22.38 4.76
N ILE A 49 3.18 -22.31 4.84
CA ILE A 49 2.44 -21.73 5.98
C ILE A 49 2.53 -22.63 7.23
N LEU A 50 2.70 -23.94 7.05
CA LEU A 50 2.76 -24.92 8.14
C LEU A 50 4.18 -25.11 8.71
N ILE A 51 5.20 -24.56 8.05
CA ILE A 51 6.57 -24.61 8.56
C ILE A 51 6.61 -23.82 9.89
N LYS A 52 7.05 -24.49 10.96
CA LYS A 52 7.06 -23.89 12.30
C LYS A 52 7.99 -22.68 12.31
N GLY A 53 7.56 -21.58 12.94
CA GLY A 53 8.33 -20.34 13.03
C GLY A 53 9.76 -20.47 13.57
N LYS A 54 10.04 -21.49 14.39
CA LYS A 54 11.40 -21.79 14.90
C LYS A 54 12.38 -22.26 13.81
N ASN A 55 11.86 -22.72 12.67
CA ASN A 55 12.67 -23.18 11.55
C ASN A 55 13.01 -22.05 10.57
N PHE A 56 12.36 -20.89 10.73
CA PHE A 56 12.63 -19.72 9.92
C PHE A 56 13.70 -18.86 10.59
N ASP A 57 14.76 -18.59 9.83
CA ASP A 57 15.88 -17.75 10.22
C ASP A 57 15.87 -16.49 9.34
N PRO A 58 15.85 -15.27 9.92
CA PRO A 58 16.01 -14.04 9.16
C PRO A 58 17.26 -14.03 8.27
N ASP A 59 18.34 -14.70 8.65
CA ASP A 59 19.62 -14.70 7.92
C ASP A 59 19.72 -15.79 6.85
N CYS A 60 18.78 -16.75 6.83
CA CYS A 60 18.74 -17.84 5.85
C CYS A 60 17.94 -17.44 4.60
N LEU A 61 18.46 -16.51 3.79
CA LEU A 61 17.78 -16.01 2.59
C LEU A 61 18.51 -16.36 1.29
N PRO A 62 17.78 -16.57 0.18
CA PRO A 62 18.37 -16.83 -1.13
C PRO A 62 19.07 -15.59 -1.70
N LEU A 63 20.10 -15.81 -2.51
CA LEU A 63 20.79 -14.75 -3.25
C LEU A 63 19.98 -14.42 -4.51
N VAL A 64 19.07 -13.47 -4.41
CA VAL A 64 18.28 -12.97 -5.55
C VAL A 64 18.97 -11.76 -6.14
N GLU A 65 19.12 -11.72 -7.45
CA GLU A 65 19.65 -10.57 -8.19
C GLU A 65 18.57 -9.88 -9.02
N SER A 66 18.85 -8.66 -9.47
CA SER A 66 17.95 -7.87 -10.30
C SER A 66 17.55 -8.58 -11.61
N ALA A 67 18.43 -9.43 -12.15
CA ALA A 67 18.14 -10.26 -13.32
C ALA A 67 17.09 -11.35 -13.03
N ASP A 68 17.11 -11.94 -11.84
CA ASP A 68 16.12 -12.95 -11.42
C ASP A 68 14.74 -12.32 -11.26
N ILE A 69 14.67 -11.10 -10.71
CA ILE A 69 13.42 -10.34 -10.59
C ILE A 69 12.82 -10.06 -11.97
N LEU A 70 13.66 -9.61 -12.91
CA LEU A 70 13.22 -9.34 -14.29
C LEU A 70 12.73 -10.63 -14.96
N THR A 71 13.49 -11.71 -14.82
CA THR A 71 13.16 -13.02 -15.38
C THR A 71 11.81 -13.48 -14.85
N TYR A 72 11.62 -13.47 -13.53
CA TYR A 72 10.38 -13.91 -12.91
C TYR A 72 9.17 -13.01 -13.23
N LEU A 73 9.29 -11.69 -13.13
CA LEU A 73 8.12 -10.81 -13.27
C LEU A 73 7.75 -10.49 -14.72
N VAL A 74 8.70 -10.59 -15.65
CA VAL A 74 8.49 -10.18 -17.05
C VAL A 74 8.54 -11.35 -18.01
N LEU A 75 9.54 -12.22 -17.88
CA LEU A 75 9.84 -13.26 -18.86
C LEU A 75 9.13 -14.59 -18.55
N GLU A 76 8.87 -14.86 -17.27
CA GLU A 76 8.19 -16.07 -16.82
C GLU A 76 6.76 -16.15 -17.35
N THR A 77 6.29 -17.38 -17.56
CA THR A 77 5.00 -17.64 -18.18
C THR A 77 3.93 -17.85 -17.11
N SER A 78 2.85 -17.09 -17.21
CA SER A 78 1.67 -17.25 -16.37
C SER A 78 1.06 -18.63 -16.57
N TYR A 79 0.85 -19.35 -15.48
CA TYR A 79 0.22 -20.67 -15.53
C TYR A 79 -1.18 -20.63 -16.17
N TYR A 80 -1.94 -19.57 -15.90
CA TYR A 80 -3.35 -19.45 -16.33
C TYR A 80 -3.48 -19.03 -17.78
N THR A 81 -2.76 -17.99 -18.18
CA THR A 81 -2.89 -17.41 -19.53
C THR A 81 -1.97 -18.07 -20.54
N LYS A 82 -0.94 -18.80 -20.08
CA LYS A 82 0.15 -19.36 -20.90
C LYS A 82 0.95 -18.31 -21.68
N ASP A 83 0.72 -17.03 -21.37
CA ASP A 83 1.50 -15.90 -21.84
C ASP A 83 2.54 -15.50 -20.81
N GLN A 84 3.63 -14.86 -21.26
CA GLN A 84 4.57 -14.20 -20.36
C GLN A 84 3.84 -13.19 -19.48
N PHE A 85 4.25 -13.07 -18.21
CA PHE A 85 3.62 -12.13 -17.27
C PHE A 85 3.65 -10.70 -17.78
N LYS A 86 4.76 -10.26 -18.39
CA LYS A 86 4.98 -8.87 -18.85
C LYS A 86 4.58 -7.84 -17.79
N ASN A 87 4.83 -8.14 -16.52
CA ASN A 87 4.30 -7.37 -15.41
C ASN A 87 5.23 -6.20 -15.05
N PHE A 88 5.44 -5.32 -16.02
CA PHE A 88 6.27 -4.12 -15.86
C PHE A 88 5.76 -3.20 -14.75
N ARG A 89 4.45 -3.21 -14.47
CA ARG A 89 3.87 -2.43 -13.36
C ARG A 89 4.41 -2.89 -12.01
N SER A 90 4.65 -4.17 -11.83
CA SER A 90 5.20 -4.68 -10.56
C SER A 90 6.68 -4.35 -10.37
N LEU A 91 7.38 -3.88 -11.40
CA LEU A 91 8.71 -3.28 -11.24
C LEU A 91 8.68 -1.97 -10.45
N GLU A 92 7.52 -1.30 -10.39
CA GLU A 92 7.31 -0.13 -9.53
C GLU A 92 7.10 -0.51 -8.05
N ALA A 93 6.97 -1.81 -7.72
CA ALA A 93 6.80 -2.27 -6.35
C ALA A 93 8.01 -1.97 -5.46
N PHE A 94 9.17 -1.66 -6.04
CA PHE A 94 10.29 -1.07 -5.30
C PHE A 94 9.88 0.18 -4.50
N ASN A 95 8.90 0.95 -4.98
CA ASN A 95 8.34 2.10 -4.25
C ASN A 95 7.75 1.68 -2.90
N GLN A 96 7.19 0.48 -2.80
CA GLN A 96 6.63 -0.05 -1.55
C GLN A 96 7.75 -0.46 -0.59
N LEU A 97 8.86 -0.98 -1.12
CA LEU A 97 10.06 -1.29 -0.31
C LEU A 97 10.63 -0.02 0.32
N VAL A 98 10.89 1.04 -0.46
CA VAL A 98 11.43 2.32 0.09
C VAL A 98 10.49 3.00 1.07
N ASN A 99 9.19 2.76 0.95
CA ASN A 99 8.20 3.27 1.88
C ASN A 99 7.97 2.34 3.10
N GLY A 100 8.80 1.31 3.28
CA GLY A 100 8.77 0.46 4.48
C GLY A 100 7.55 -0.45 4.58
N PHE A 101 7.05 -0.98 3.46
CA PHE A 101 5.86 -1.84 3.46
C PHE A 101 6.16 -3.29 3.85
N VAL A 102 7.42 -3.70 3.79
CA VAL A 102 7.87 -5.04 4.21
C VAL A 102 8.14 -5.02 5.70
N THR A 103 7.45 -5.87 6.46
CA THR A 103 7.55 -5.92 7.92
C THR A 103 8.61 -6.90 8.41
N SER A 104 8.57 -8.11 7.88
CA SER A 104 9.47 -9.19 8.28
C SER A 104 9.68 -10.11 7.09
N VAL A 105 10.93 -10.49 6.85
CA VAL A 105 11.31 -11.50 5.85
C VAL A 105 12.17 -12.52 6.57
N GLN A 106 11.77 -13.77 6.50
CA GLN A 106 12.48 -14.89 7.10
C GLN A 106 12.59 -16.00 6.08
N GLY A 107 13.68 -16.75 6.10
CA GLY A 107 13.84 -17.87 5.18
C GLY A 107 14.10 -19.18 5.90
N HIS A 108 13.83 -20.25 5.18
CA HIS A 108 14.02 -21.61 5.63
C HIS A 108 14.60 -22.42 4.46
N LYS A 109 15.74 -23.07 4.68
CA LYS A 109 16.33 -23.96 3.68
C LYS A 109 15.75 -25.36 3.86
N THR A 110 15.09 -25.86 2.82
CA THR A 110 14.60 -27.24 2.72
C THR A 110 15.37 -27.94 1.61
N SER A 111 16.26 -28.86 1.97
CA SER A 111 17.16 -29.54 1.02
C SER A 111 17.99 -28.53 0.20
N GLU A 112 17.67 -28.34 -1.09
CA GLU A 112 18.35 -27.43 -2.02
C GLU A 112 17.52 -26.17 -2.38
N LYS A 113 16.37 -25.98 -1.74
CA LYS A 113 15.46 -24.86 -2.00
C LYS A 113 15.34 -23.97 -0.77
N PHE A 114 15.10 -22.70 -1.04
CA PHE A 114 14.78 -21.70 -0.03
C PHE A 114 13.29 -21.42 -0.06
N VAL A 115 12.68 -21.44 1.11
CA VAL A 115 11.32 -20.96 1.35
C VAL A 115 11.43 -19.65 2.11
N VAL A 116 11.04 -18.56 1.46
CA VAL A 116 10.98 -17.24 2.08
C VAL A 116 9.54 -16.98 2.51
N LEU A 117 9.36 -16.60 3.76
CA LEU A 117 8.10 -16.12 4.31
C LEU A 117 8.23 -14.64 4.65
N ALA A 118 7.33 -13.83 4.09
CA ALA A 118 7.33 -12.40 4.28
C ALA A 118 5.96 -11.87 4.71
N LYS A 119 5.96 -10.79 5.49
CA LYS A 119 4.77 -10.02 5.82
C LYS A 119 4.86 -8.65 5.17
N VAL A 120 3.82 -8.28 4.42
CA VAL A 120 3.78 -7.07 3.60
C VAL A 120 2.47 -6.33 3.83
N ARG A 121 2.52 -5.00 3.92
CA ARG A 121 1.32 -4.16 4.03
C ARG A 121 0.58 -4.02 2.69
N HIS A 122 -0.74 -3.87 2.76
CA HIS A 122 -1.59 -3.42 1.65
C HIS A 122 -1.33 -1.96 1.26
N SER A 123 -1.15 -1.69 -0.03
CA SER A 123 -0.87 -0.33 -0.52
C SER A 123 -2.01 0.69 -0.39
N GLN A 124 -3.26 0.23 -0.29
CA GLN A 124 -4.45 1.10 -0.21
C GLN A 124 -5.19 0.99 1.13
N ARG A 125 -4.85 0.00 1.94
CA ARG A 125 -5.55 -0.31 3.19
C ARG A 125 -4.53 -0.41 4.31
N MET A 126 -4.00 0.75 4.69
CA MET A 126 -2.83 0.82 5.57
C MET A 126 -3.07 0.21 6.97
N ASN A 127 -4.33 0.19 7.40
CA ASN A 127 -4.77 -0.30 8.72
C ASN A 127 -5.23 -1.77 8.69
N ASP A 128 -5.30 -2.41 7.52
CA ASP A 128 -5.66 -3.82 7.41
C ASP A 128 -4.50 -4.69 7.92
N THR A 129 -4.82 -5.93 8.31
CA THR A 129 -3.81 -6.93 8.68
C THR A 129 -2.82 -7.16 7.55
N LEU A 130 -1.55 -7.37 7.90
CA LEU A 130 -0.48 -7.64 6.93
C LEU A 130 -0.78 -8.89 6.10
N ILE A 131 -0.48 -8.81 4.81
CA ILE A 131 -0.53 -9.95 3.90
C ILE A 131 0.71 -10.80 4.11
N THR A 132 0.50 -12.11 4.19
CA THR A 132 1.59 -13.08 4.15
C THR A 132 1.89 -13.46 2.70
N VAL A 133 3.17 -13.42 2.35
CA VAL A 133 3.70 -13.85 1.05
C VAL A 133 4.69 -14.96 1.31
N TRP A 134 4.63 -16.01 0.51
CA TRP A 134 5.71 -16.99 0.45
C TRP A 134 6.31 -17.06 -0.94
N ILE A 135 7.61 -17.30 -1.00
CA ILE A 135 8.38 -17.45 -2.23
C ILE A 135 9.24 -18.70 -2.08
N ILE A 136 9.26 -19.54 -3.11
CA ILE A 136 10.14 -20.69 -3.24
C ILE A 136 11.16 -20.36 -4.33
N SER A 137 12.43 -20.54 -3.99
CA SER A 137 13.55 -20.21 -4.88
C SER A 137 14.66 -21.23 -4.74
N GLU A 138 15.51 -21.32 -5.75
CA GLU A 138 16.78 -22.03 -5.67
C GLU A 138 17.84 -21.17 -4.95
N GLU A 139 18.96 -21.79 -4.59
CA GLU A 139 20.09 -21.12 -3.93
C GLU A 139 20.68 -19.96 -4.75
N ARG A 140 20.60 -20.05 -6.07
CA ARG A 140 21.10 -19.05 -7.02
C ARG A 140 20.08 -17.97 -7.40
N GLY A 141 19.01 -17.79 -6.64
CA GLY A 141 18.06 -16.70 -6.84
C GLY A 141 16.92 -16.99 -7.82
N VAL A 142 16.97 -18.11 -8.55
CA VAL A 142 15.91 -18.51 -9.47
C VAL A 142 14.60 -18.73 -8.70
N ILE A 143 13.57 -17.98 -9.06
CA ILE A 143 12.26 -18.04 -8.41
C ILE A 143 11.42 -19.16 -9.04
N ILE A 144 11.15 -20.21 -8.27
CA ILE A 144 10.35 -21.36 -8.72
C ILE A 144 8.86 -21.02 -8.67
N GLY A 145 8.44 -20.32 -7.61
CA GLY A 145 7.04 -19.98 -7.44
C GLY A 145 6.80 -19.08 -6.25
N ALA A 146 5.73 -18.31 -6.32
CA ALA A 146 5.33 -17.43 -5.24
C ALA A 146 3.83 -17.47 -5.03
N HIS A 147 3.42 -17.04 -3.85
CA HIS A 147 2.01 -16.86 -3.55
C HIS A 147 1.81 -15.78 -2.50
N CYS A 148 0.72 -15.03 -2.65
CA CYS A 148 0.37 -13.92 -1.79
C CYS A 148 -1.03 -14.16 -1.25
N LEU A 149 -1.11 -14.45 0.06
CA LEU A 149 -2.32 -14.90 0.71
C LEU A 149 -3.36 -13.79 0.74
N GLY A 150 -4.57 -14.08 0.26
CA GLY A 150 -5.68 -13.12 0.30
C GLY A 150 -5.56 -11.95 -0.68
N CYS A 151 -4.55 -11.94 -1.56
CA CYS A 151 -4.44 -10.97 -2.63
C CYS A 151 -5.05 -11.53 -3.92
N LYS A 152 -6.08 -10.87 -4.46
CA LYS A 152 -6.72 -11.28 -5.73
C LYS A 152 -5.71 -11.34 -6.89
N ALA A 153 -4.80 -10.38 -6.97
CA ALA A 153 -3.70 -10.39 -7.94
C ALA A 153 -2.60 -11.40 -7.58
N GLY A 154 -2.49 -11.78 -6.31
CA GLY A 154 -1.52 -12.75 -5.79
C GLY A 154 -1.77 -14.18 -6.24
N LEU A 155 -3.00 -14.48 -6.66
CA LEU A 155 -3.35 -15.75 -7.30
C LEU A 155 -2.60 -15.95 -8.63
N ALA A 156 -2.29 -14.85 -9.33
CA ALA A 156 -1.50 -14.85 -10.56
C ALA A 156 0.02 -14.76 -10.32
N GLU A 157 0.48 -14.95 -9.07
CA GLU A 157 1.90 -15.16 -8.71
C GLU A 157 2.85 -13.97 -8.96
N SER A 158 2.37 -12.87 -9.54
CA SER A 158 3.20 -11.71 -9.91
C SER A 158 2.71 -10.40 -9.30
N CYS A 159 1.95 -10.44 -8.20
CA CYS A 159 1.42 -9.21 -7.60
C CYS A 159 2.53 -8.29 -7.05
N SER A 160 2.18 -7.03 -6.82
CA SER A 160 3.13 -6.05 -6.29
C SER A 160 3.68 -6.40 -4.90
N HIS A 161 2.96 -7.16 -4.07
CA HIS A 161 3.49 -7.66 -2.80
C HIS A 161 4.64 -8.67 -3.03
N ILE A 162 4.50 -9.57 -4.00
CA ILE A 162 5.55 -10.54 -4.36
C ILE A 162 6.76 -9.79 -4.89
N ALA A 163 6.55 -8.85 -5.83
CA ALA A 163 7.62 -8.02 -6.36
C ALA A 163 8.33 -7.19 -5.28
N CYS A 164 7.60 -6.65 -4.31
CA CYS A 164 8.16 -5.91 -3.17
C CYS A 164 9.11 -6.80 -2.33
N VAL A 165 8.72 -8.05 -2.06
CA VAL A 165 9.58 -9.02 -1.35
C VAL A 165 10.79 -9.41 -2.18
N LEU A 166 10.64 -9.60 -3.50
CA LEU A 166 11.78 -9.87 -4.38
C LEU A 166 12.80 -8.71 -4.37
N TYR A 167 12.35 -7.46 -4.41
CA TYR A 167 13.24 -6.30 -4.28
C TYR A 167 13.91 -6.20 -2.91
N TYR A 168 13.24 -6.63 -1.84
CA TYR A 168 13.85 -6.75 -0.52
C TYR A 168 15.00 -7.77 -0.54
N LEU A 169 14.79 -8.93 -1.17
CA LEU A 169 15.82 -9.97 -1.30
C LEU A 169 17.02 -9.45 -2.11
N ASP A 170 16.80 -8.81 -3.26
CA ASP A 170 17.89 -8.20 -4.07
C ASP A 170 18.69 -7.15 -3.30
N SER A 171 18.01 -6.25 -2.58
CA SER A 171 18.68 -5.25 -1.75
C SER A 171 19.51 -5.91 -0.65
N ARG A 172 19.01 -7.01 -0.08
CA ARG A 172 19.70 -7.77 0.97
C ARG A 172 20.89 -8.56 0.44
N THR A 173 20.80 -9.17 -0.74
CA THR A 173 21.92 -9.81 -1.45
C THR A 173 23.06 -8.82 -1.63
N LYS A 174 22.75 -7.63 -2.20
CA LYS A 174 23.73 -6.56 -2.43
C LYS A 174 24.41 -6.08 -1.14
N ILE A 175 23.66 -5.99 -0.04
CA ILE A 175 24.22 -5.63 1.27
C ILE A 175 25.12 -6.76 1.80
N HIS A 176 24.71 -8.02 1.66
CA HIS A 176 25.47 -9.17 2.15
C HIS A 176 26.77 -9.40 1.40
N GLU A 177 26.77 -9.26 0.07
CA GLU A 177 27.99 -9.33 -0.76
C GLU A 177 29.02 -8.27 -0.37
N LYS A 178 28.54 -7.10 0.09
CA LYS A 178 29.38 -5.96 0.46
C LYS A 178 29.83 -5.98 1.92
N LEU A 179 29.11 -6.64 2.82
CA LEU A 179 29.43 -6.71 4.25
C LEU A 179 29.91 -8.12 4.64
N THR A 180 31.22 -8.30 4.73
CA THR A 180 31.82 -9.55 5.23
C THR A 180 31.45 -9.77 6.71
N PHE A 181 30.60 -10.78 6.97
CA PHE A 181 30.19 -11.55 8.18
C PHE A 181 30.37 -11.00 9.63
N THR A 182 31.08 -9.91 9.92
CA THR A 182 31.41 -9.46 11.29
C THR A 182 30.76 -8.14 11.69
N GLN A 183 30.06 -7.44 10.80
CA GLN A 183 29.39 -6.19 11.12
C GLN A 183 27.88 -6.39 11.27
N MET A 184 27.35 -6.25 12.50
CA MET A 184 25.92 -6.23 12.84
C MET A 184 25.13 -5.06 12.19
N LYS A 185 25.70 -4.39 11.18
CA LYS A 185 25.19 -3.12 10.62
C LYS A 185 24.15 -3.31 9.51
N CYS A 186 23.89 -4.54 9.04
CA CYS A 186 23.01 -4.80 7.89
C CYS A 186 21.53 -4.45 8.12
N GLN A 187 21.02 -4.52 9.37
CA GLN A 187 19.59 -4.30 9.65
C GLN A 187 19.16 -2.84 9.53
N CYS A 188 20.08 -1.88 9.63
CA CYS A 188 19.74 -0.45 9.60
C CYS A 188 19.70 0.17 8.21
N ILE A 189 20.12 -0.56 7.16
CA ILE A 189 20.26 -0.02 5.80
C ILE A 189 18.94 -0.13 5.03
N LEU A 190 18.19 -1.20 5.26
CA LEU A 190 16.88 -1.38 4.64
C LEU A 190 15.84 -0.47 5.34
N PRO A 191 14.90 0.11 4.58
CA PRO A 191 13.84 0.94 5.15
C PRO A 191 13.10 0.19 6.28
N PRO A 192 12.97 0.79 7.47
CA PRO A 192 12.23 0.17 8.54
C PRO A 192 10.76 0.07 8.18
N PHE A 193 10.09 -0.93 8.75
CA PHE A 193 8.64 -1.05 8.64
C PHE A 193 7.98 0.20 9.21
N VAL A 194 7.18 0.88 8.39
CA VAL A 194 6.33 1.99 8.87
C VAL A 194 5.15 1.36 9.58
N GLN A 195 4.84 1.65 10.84
CA GLN A 195 3.69 1.03 11.52
C GLN A 195 2.39 1.78 11.24
N ASP A 196 2.44 3.11 11.24
CA ASP A 196 1.31 3.99 10.97
C ASP A 196 1.78 5.16 10.10
N VAL A 197 0.90 5.67 9.25
CA VAL A 197 1.15 6.92 8.52
C VAL A 197 0.59 8.06 9.35
N GLU A 198 1.44 8.67 10.17
CA GLU A 198 1.04 9.84 10.95
C GLU A 198 0.87 11.07 10.07
N TYR A 199 -0.09 11.92 10.42
CA TYR A 199 -0.25 13.21 9.79
C TYR A 199 0.92 14.12 10.18
N ALA A 200 1.67 14.58 9.18
CA ALA A 200 2.75 15.54 9.37
C ALA A 200 2.40 16.88 8.69
N ARG A 201 3.03 17.98 9.15
CA ARG A 201 2.92 19.26 8.43
C ARG A 201 3.56 19.09 7.05
N VAL A 202 3.01 19.76 6.03
CA VAL A 202 3.52 19.69 4.65
C VAL A 202 5.04 19.90 4.59
N ARG A 203 5.58 20.89 5.30
CA ARG A 203 7.03 21.17 5.35
C ARG A 203 7.89 20.03 5.93
N ASP A 204 7.29 19.17 6.75
CA ASP A 204 7.95 18.06 7.42
C ASP A 204 7.74 16.74 6.64
N ILE A 205 6.98 16.74 5.52
CA ILE A 205 6.77 15.59 4.64
C ILE A 205 7.89 15.55 3.58
N ASN A 206 8.50 14.38 3.44
CA ASN A 206 9.48 14.13 2.38
C ASN A 206 8.77 13.87 1.04
N PHE A 207 8.77 14.88 0.15
CA PHE A 207 8.21 14.77 -1.21
C PHE A 207 9.21 14.26 -2.26
N LYS A 208 10.35 13.68 -1.85
CA LYS A 208 11.25 13.03 -2.82
C LYS A 208 10.48 11.94 -3.57
N SER A 209 10.67 11.88 -4.89
CA SER A 209 10.09 10.82 -5.69
C SER A 209 10.65 9.47 -5.29
N ALA A 210 9.88 8.40 -5.47
CA ALA A 210 10.35 7.06 -5.14
C ALA A 210 11.60 6.65 -5.95
N LYS A 211 11.78 7.17 -7.18
CA LYS A 211 13.01 7.01 -7.97
C LYS A 211 14.23 7.64 -7.28
N LYS A 212 14.04 8.80 -6.64
CA LYS A 212 15.11 9.45 -5.88
C LYS A 212 15.43 8.69 -4.60
N LEU A 213 14.41 8.22 -3.89
CA LEU A 213 14.60 7.35 -2.71
C LEU A 213 15.31 6.05 -3.08
N LYS A 214 15.02 5.49 -4.27
CA LYS A 214 15.75 4.36 -4.84
C LYS A 214 17.22 4.66 -5.03
N SER A 215 17.53 5.73 -5.77
CA SER A 215 18.92 6.15 -6.02
C SER A 215 19.67 6.35 -4.72
N GLU A 216 19.05 7.01 -3.73
CA GLU A 216 19.66 7.22 -2.42
C GLU A 216 19.89 5.89 -1.67
N LEU A 217 18.98 4.92 -1.78
CA LEU A 217 19.17 3.59 -1.20
C LEU A 217 20.31 2.83 -1.91
N ASP A 218 20.33 2.83 -3.24
CA ASP A 218 21.36 2.19 -4.05
C ASP A 218 22.74 2.82 -3.78
N GLU A 219 22.83 4.15 -3.72
CA GLU A 219 24.02 4.92 -3.34
C GLU A 219 24.47 4.58 -1.91
N ASN A 220 23.55 4.49 -0.95
CA ASN A 220 23.88 4.09 0.42
C ASN A 220 24.46 2.67 0.46
N ILE A 221 23.95 1.75 -0.36
CA ILE A 221 24.48 0.39 -0.48
C ILE A 221 25.84 0.39 -1.21
N GLU A 222 26.08 1.28 -2.16
CA GLU A 222 27.39 1.45 -2.85
C GLU A 222 28.47 2.06 -1.95
N ASN A 223 28.13 3.06 -1.16
CA ASN A 223 29.07 3.77 -0.29
C ASN A 223 29.59 2.92 0.88
N LEU A 224 29.03 1.73 1.14
CA LEU A 224 29.56 0.76 2.09
C LEU A 224 31.01 0.34 1.79
N MET A 225 31.51 0.57 0.57
CA MET A 225 32.90 0.24 0.18
C MET A 225 33.93 1.31 0.57
N ASN A 226 33.51 2.52 0.96
CA ASN A 226 34.40 3.69 0.93
C ASN A 226 34.77 4.29 2.30
N ASP A 227 34.17 3.88 3.41
CA ASP A 227 34.40 4.54 4.70
C ASP A 227 34.95 3.62 5.79
N ASP A 228 36.11 4.01 6.32
CA ASP A 228 36.60 3.57 7.61
C ASP A 228 35.55 3.88 8.68
N CYS A 229 35.31 2.84 9.47
CA CYS A 229 34.20 2.65 10.36
C CYS A 229 34.24 3.63 11.56
N GLU A 230 33.75 4.87 11.44
CA GLU A 230 33.35 5.65 12.65
C GLU A 230 32.45 6.89 12.47
N GLN A 231 32.23 7.46 11.27
CA GLN A 231 31.47 8.73 11.15
C GLN A 231 30.03 8.64 10.61
N PHE A 232 29.57 7.46 10.18
CA PHE A 232 28.29 7.30 9.48
C PHE A 232 27.01 7.43 10.35
N TYR A 233 27.12 7.32 11.68
CA TYR A 233 25.95 7.23 12.58
C TYR A 233 25.31 8.57 12.95
N GLU A 234 26.00 9.70 12.81
CA GLU A 234 25.45 11.03 13.15
C GLU A 234 24.87 11.77 11.94
N GLU A 235 25.31 11.48 10.71
CA GLU A 235 24.82 12.22 9.54
C GLU A 235 23.49 11.67 8.98
N ASN A 236 23.21 10.37 9.07
CA ASN A 236 22.00 9.78 8.45
C ASN A 236 20.68 10.07 9.18
N LYS A 237 20.72 10.65 10.40
CA LYS A 237 19.50 11.13 11.08
C LYS A 237 19.10 12.54 10.64
N LYS A 238 19.97 13.23 9.89
CA LYS A 238 19.63 14.46 9.19
C LYS A 238 19.75 14.14 7.71
N SER A 239 18.66 13.74 7.09
CA SER A 239 18.52 13.99 5.67
C SER A 239 18.89 15.46 5.47
N LYS A 240 20.10 15.73 4.96
CA LYS A 240 20.44 17.02 4.37
C LYS A 240 19.54 17.06 3.13
N ILE A 241 18.27 17.38 3.34
CA ILE A 241 17.51 18.15 2.38
C ILE A 241 18.49 19.28 2.09
N LYS A 242 19.12 19.25 0.92
CA LYS A 242 19.69 20.47 0.37
C LYS A 242 18.48 21.37 0.31
N ASP A 243 18.34 22.16 1.36
CA ASP A 243 17.34 23.19 1.49
C ASP A 243 17.71 24.09 0.34
N LYS A 244 17.08 23.86 -0.82
CA LYS A 244 16.96 24.91 -1.79
C LYS A 244 16.15 25.91 -1.01
N SER A 245 16.81 26.83 -0.31
CA SER A 245 16.15 27.87 0.43
C SER A 245 15.43 28.69 -0.62
N VAL A 246 14.22 28.27 -0.94
CA VAL A 246 13.32 29.03 -1.77
C VAL A 246 13.04 30.25 -0.89
N PRO A 247 13.35 31.47 -1.37
CA PRO A 247 13.04 32.65 -0.61
C PRO A 247 11.55 32.61 -0.25
N VAL A 248 11.24 32.92 1.01
CA VAL A 248 9.85 33.02 1.46
C VAL A 248 9.17 34.04 0.54
N PRO A 249 8.04 33.68 -0.09
CA PRO A 249 7.31 34.61 -0.95
C PRO A 249 7.05 35.91 -0.19
N THR A 250 7.36 37.04 -0.83
CA THR A 250 7.05 38.34 -0.26
C THR A 250 5.54 38.56 -0.29
N GLN A 251 5.05 39.53 0.48
CA GLN A 251 3.63 39.89 0.43
C GLN A 251 3.22 40.29 -0.99
N GLY A 252 4.08 40.99 -1.74
CA GLY A 252 3.83 41.34 -3.14
C GLY A 252 3.69 40.12 -4.05
N ASP A 253 4.49 39.07 -3.85
CA ASP A 253 4.36 37.82 -4.62
C ASP A 253 3.03 37.13 -4.35
N MET A 254 2.57 37.15 -3.09
CA MET A 254 1.28 36.61 -2.68
C MET A 254 0.12 37.44 -3.25
N ASP A 255 0.24 38.76 -3.26
CA ASP A 255 -0.79 39.65 -3.81
C ASP A 255 -0.94 39.46 -5.32
N VAL A 256 0.17 39.31 -6.06
CA VAL A 256 0.14 38.96 -7.49
C VAL A 256 -0.54 37.62 -7.72
N LEU A 257 -0.16 36.58 -6.95
CA LEU A 257 -0.78 35.26 -7.03
C LEU A 257 -2.29 35.31 -6.79
N PHE A 258 -2.74 36.03 -5.75
CA PHE A 258 -4.16 36.15 -5.46
C PHE A 258 -4.91 36.95 -6.54
N SER A 259 -4.28 37.97 -7.14
CA SER A 259 -4.82 38.69 -8.29
C SER A 259 -5.01 37.78 -9.49
N GLU A 260 -3.99 37.00 -9.89
CA GLU A 260 -4.09 36.04 -10.99
C GLU A 260 -5.14 34.96 -10.73
N LEU A 261 -5.22 34.45 -9.50
CA LEU A 261 -6.25 33.49 -9.08
C LEU A 261 -7.66 34.08 -9.16
N SER A 262 -7.81 35.38 -8.95
CA SER A 262 -9.12 36.05 -9.02
C SER A 262 -9.66 36.16 -10.44
N GLU A 263 -8.78 36.17 -11.44
CA GLU A 263 -9.11 36.22 -12.87
C GLU A 263 -9.42 34.84 -13.47
N CYS A 264 -9.15 33.77 -12.73
CA CYS A 264 -9.42 32.41 -13.17
C CYS A 264 -10.92 32.16 -13.37
N LYS A 265 -11.28 31.38 -14.40
CA LYS A 265 -12.67 30.95 -14.66
C LYS A 265 -13.24 30.12 -13.51
N ILE A 266 -12.38 29.44 -12.76
CA ILE A 266 -12.72 28.63 -11.60
C ILE A 266 -12.54 29.49 -10.36
N LYS A 267 -13.52 29.46 -9.46
CA LYS A 267 -13.55 30.26 -8.24
C LYS A 267 -12.74 29.59 -7.12
N PRO A 268 -11.48 29.99 -6.84
CA PRO A 268 -10.58 29.23 -5.98
C PRO A 268 -10.94 29.41 -4.50
N VAL A 269 -11.10 28.31 -3.75
CA VAL A 269 -11.55 28.37 -2.35
C VAL A 269 -10.64 29.23 -1.45
N VAL A 270 -9.34 29.31 -1.77
CA VAL A 270 -8.36 30.09 -1.01
C VAL A 270 -8.74 31.57 -0.93
N LEU A 271 -9.33 32.14 -1.98
CA LEU A 271 -9.74 33.55 -2.02
C LEU A 271 -10.96 33.84 -1.13
N SER A 272 -11.66 32.81 -0.63
CA SER A 272 -12.72 32.99 0.38
C SER A 272 -12.19 33.47 1.73
N LEU A 273 -10.88 33.34 1.96
CA LEU A 273 -10.20 33.70 3.21
C LEU A 273 -9.30 34.94 3.06
N VAL A 274 -9.16 35.51 1.86
CA VAL A 274 -8.23 36.60 1.55
C VAL A 274 -8.99 37.87 1.18
N GLN A 275 -8.79 38.95 1.93
CA GLN A 275 -9.37 40.26 1.59
C GLN A 275 -8.58 40.89 0.42
N PRO A 276 -9.25 41.63 -0.50
CA PRO A 276 -10.68 41.95 -0.55
C PRO A 276 -11.56 40.89 -1.25
N TYR A 277 -10.98 39.82 -1.78
CA TYR A 277 -11.67 38.83 -2.62
C TYR A 277 -12.79 38.07 -1.89
N THR A 278 -12.75 38.02 -0.56
CA THR A 278 -13.73 37.34 0.30
C THR A 278 -15.17 37.73 0.01
N GLU A 279 -15.44 38.99 -0.35
CA GLU A 279 -16.80 39.48 -0.58
C GLU A 279 -17.50 38.72 -1.71
N SER A 280 -16.76 38.37 -2.76
CA SER A 280 -17.29 37.59 -3.88
C SER A 280 -17.79 36.20 -3.46
N TYR A 281 -17.30 35.65 -2.34
CA TYR A 281 -17.66 34.32 -1.79
C TYR A 281 -18.83 34.36 -0.82
N VAL A 282 -19.24 35.54 -0.37
CA VAL A 282 -20.42 35.71 0.48
C VAL A 282 -21.67 35.65 -0.40
N LYS A 283 -22.60 34.76 -0.07
CA LYS A 283 -23.88 34.67 -0.75
C LYS A 283 -24.73 35.90 -0.46
N SER A 284 -25.29 36.53 -1.48
CA SER A 284 -26.18 37.68 -1.32
C SER A 284 -27.47 37.30 -0.58
N SER A 285 -27.85 36.02 -0.60
CA SER A 285 -28.94 35.46 0.20
C SER A 285 -28.68 35.38 1.71
N ARG A 286 -27.47 35.67 2.22
CA ARG A 286 -27.18 35.61 3.67
C ARG A 286 -28.03 36.55 4.52
N HIS A 287 -28.64 37.57 3.91
CA HIS A 287 -29.54 38.50 4.61
C HIS A 287 -30.97 37.95 4.77
N ILE A 288 -31.29 36.81 4.15
CA ILE A 288 -32.61 36.17 4.23
C ILE A 288 -32.64 35.29 5.48
N THR A 289 -33.55 35.60 6.41
CA THR A 289 -33.72 34.84 7.65
C THR A 289 -34.25 33.44 7.35
N THR A 290 -33.45 32.43 7.69
CA THR A 290 -33.81 31.02 7.56
C THR A 290 -34.35 30.47 8.88
N VAL A 291 -35.00 29.30 8.83
CA VAL A 291 -35.49 28.60 10.03
C VAL A 291 -34.34 28.30 10.99
N THR A 292 -33.13 28.03 10.48
CA THR A 292 -31.92 27.82 11.28
C THR A 292 -31.47 29.07 12.03
N ASP A 293 -31.74 30.27 11.52
CA ASP A 293 -31.40 31.54 12.19
C ASP A 293 -32.33 31.84 13.37
N LEU A 294 -33.49 31.17 13.45
CA LEU A 294 -34.43 31.25 14.57
C LEU A 294 -34.03 30.33 15.73
N PHE A 295 -32.97 29.54 15.57
CA PHE A 295 -32.49 28.65 16.63
C PHE A 295 -31.95 29.46 17.80
N ASP A 296 -32.57 29.28 18.96
CA ASP A 296 -32.11 29.82 20.24
C ASP A 296 -32.12 28.71 21.28
N LYS A 297 -31.04 28.61 22.05
CA LYS A 297 -30.88 27.59 23.10
C LYS A 297 -32.00 27.66 24.13
N LYS A 298 -32.61 28.84 24.35
CA LYS A 298 -33.74 29.01 25.27
C LYS A 298 -34.99 28.20 24.89
N TYR A 299 -35.13 27.80 23.63
CA TYR A 299 -36.28 27.00 23.17
C TYR A 299 -36.11 25.50 23.40
N LEU A 300 -34.91 25.03 23.74
CA LEU A 300 -34.64 23.62 24.04
C LEU A 300 -35.27 23.16 25.37
N GLU A 301 -35.57 24.10 26.26
CA GLU A 301 -36.15 23.83 27.58
C GLU A 301 -37.68 23.98 27.62
N LEU A 302 -38.31 24.40 26.51
CA LEU A 302 -39.75 24.59 26.43
C LEU A 302 -40.50 23.28 26.14
N SER A 303 -41.70 23.16 26.72
CA SER A 303 -42.61 22.06 26.36
C SER A 303 -43.20 22.27 24.95
N TYR A 304 -43.60 21.18 24.29
CA TYR A 304 -44.15 21.23 22.93
C TYR A 304 -45.31 22.25 22.75
N PRO A 305 -46.28 22.38 23.68
CA PRO A 305 -47.34 23.39 23.57
C PRO A 305 -46.84 24.83 23.67
N GLU A 306 -45.78 25.09 24.44
CA GLU A 306 -45.18 26.41 24.59
C GLU A 306 -44.36 26.77 23.35
N LEU A 307 -43.64 25.80 22.79
CA LEU A 307 -42.91 25.96 21.54
C LEU A 307 -43.84 26.31 20.37
N LEU A 308 -45.02 25.67 20.29
CA LEU A 308 -46.03 25.99 19.28
C LEU A 308 -46.52 27.45 19.37
N LYS A 309 -46.70 27.98 20.59
CA LYS A 309 -47.09 29.39 20.78
C LYS A 309 -45.99 30.34 20.28
N VAL A 310 -44.73 30.01 20.55
CA VAL A 310 -43.58 30.78 20.04
C VAL A 310 -43.54 30.73 18.52
N CYS A 311 -43.69 29.55 17.90
CA CYS A 311 -43.73 29.41 16.45
C CYS A 311 -44.86 30.21 15.80
N MET A 312 -46.05 30.27 16.42
CA MET A 312 -47.18 31.06 15.91
C MET A 312 -46.94 32.57 15.98
N SER A 313 -46.04 33.04 16.85
CA SER A 313 -45.68 34.45 16.97
C SER A 313 -44.62 34.89 15.96
N ILE A 314 -43.89 33.95 15.36
CA ILE A 314 -42.83 34.22 14.39
C ILE A 314 -43.45 34.35 13.00
N LYS A 315 -43.27 35.51 12.37
CA LYS A 315 -43.56 35.71 10.96
C LYS A 315 -42.28 35.65 10.15
N LEU A 316 -42.15 34.62 9.33
CA LEU A 316 -41.10 34.53 8.30
C LEU A 316 -41.65 35.22 7.05
N ASP A 317 -41.46 36.53 6.95
CA ASP A 317 -41.84 37.31 5.76
C ASP A 317 -40.81 37.09 4.65
N ASN A 318 -40.81 35.88 4.08
CA ASN A 318 -40.03 35.56 2.88
C ASN A 318 -40.81 36.06 1.66
N THR A 319 -40.39 37.20 1.11
CA THR A 319 -40.95 37.73 -0.14
C THR A 319 -40.64 36.77 -1.29
N LYS A 320 -41.48 36.80 -2.34
CA LYS A 320 -41.24 36.00 -3.55
C LYS A 320 -39.86 36.29 -4.16
N GLU A 321 -39.41 37.54 -4.07
CA GLU A 321 -38.07 37.96 -4.52
C GLU A 321 -36.93 37.29 -3.73
N ASN A 322 -37.09 37.11 -2.41
CA ASN A 322 -36.11 36.40 -1.58
C ASN A 322 -36.01 34.92 -1.98
N ILE A 323 -37.14 34.29 -2.25
CA ILE A 323 -37.20 32.88 -2.68
C ILE A 323 -36.53 32.72 -4.05
N ASP A 324 -36.89 33.58 -5.01
CA ASP A 324 -36.31 33.55 -6.36
C ASP A 324 -34.80 33.83 -6.33
N GLN A 325 -34.32 34.64 -5.39
CA GLN A 325 -32.89 34.91 -5.21
C GLN A 325 -32.12 33.67 -4.68
N VAL A 326 -32.66 32.99 -3.68
CA VAL A 326 -32.07 31.75 -3.14
C VAL A 326 -32.03 30.66 -4.21
N GLU A 327 -33.11 30.52 -5.00
CA GLU A 327 -33.19 29.53 -6.07
C GLU A 327 -32.13 29.78 -7.16
N ARG A 328 -32.01 31.03 -7.65
CA ARG A 328 -30.98 31.42 -8.63
C ARG A 328 -29.57 31.12 -8.13
N GLU A 329 -29.26 31.43 -6.87
CA GLU A 329 -27.94 31.15 -6.29
C GLU A 329 -27.68 29.64 -6.13
N THR A 330 -28.70 28.86 -5.81
CA THR A 330 -28.57 27.40 -5.64
C THR A 330 -28.33 26.72 -6.98
N GLN A 331 -29.01 27.18 -8.04
CA GLN A 331 -28.81 26.71 -9.40
C GLN A 331 -27.39 27.05 -9.92
N LEU A 332 -26.92 28.28 -9.70
CA LEU A 332 -25.55 28.70 -10.07
C LEU A 332 -24.45 27.90 -9.38
N ASN A 333 -24.66 27.47 -8.13
CA ASN A 333 -23.68 26.64 -7.40
C ASN A 333 -23.62 25.21 -7.95
N LYS A 334 -24.75 24.69 -8.45
CA LYS A 334 -24.84 23.35 -9.06
C LYS A 334 -24.14 23.30 -10.41
N GLU A 335 -24.14 24.39 -11.16
CA GLU A 335 -23.45 24.51 -12.45
C GLU A 335 -21.94 24.76 -12.31
N ARG A 336 -21.46 25.13 -11.11
CA ARG A 336 -20.05 25.43 -10.80
C ARG A 336 -19.30 24.29 -10.09
N SER A 337 -19.99 23.24 -9.65
CA SER A 337 -19.40 22.04 -9.02
C SER A 337 -19.12 20.96 -10.05
#